data_AF-A0A5C5RGE9-F1
#
_entry.id   AF-A0A5C5RGE9-F1
#
_cell.length_a   1.000
_cell.length_b   1.000
_cell.length_c   1.000
_cell.angle_alpha   90.00
_cell.angle_beta   90.00
_cell.angle_gamma   90.00
#
_symmetry.space_group_name_H-M   'P 1'
#
loop_
_entity.id
_entity.type
_entity.pdbx_description
1 polymer ?
#
loop_
_entity_poly.entity_id
_entity_poly.type
_entity_poly.pdbx_seq_one_letter_code
_entity_poly.pdbx_strand_id
1 'polypeptide(L)'
;MKRYIEGRRKVDSGSFPLYSLCVAFGTLASIIQLAAGAPESIVVTTSGWFAWAFIGLQLIGSASILAALYVTRLDLDDSLKLEQVGALSLLAACATYVAAVATNNGGPPTTFATWLVVAFGTYLGFRAVEIRSILRELLSQEDQADGDT
;
A
#
# COMPACT_ATOMS: atom_id res chain seq x y z
N MET A 1 23.66 16.30 11.84
CA MET A 1 24.46 15.59 10.81
C MET A 1 23.49 14.83 9.90
N LYS A 2 23.17 15.34 8.69
CA LYS A 2 22.21 14.68 7.78
C LYS A 2 22.81 13.36 7.27
N ARG A 3 22.32 12.22 7.75
CA ARG A 3 22.66 10.90 7.21
C ARG A 3 21.93 10.72 5.88
N TYR A 4 22.60 11.08 4.79
CA TYR A 4 22.21 10.63 3.46
C TYR A 4 22.53 9.13 3.37
N ILE A 5 21.51 8.28 3.44
CA ILE A 5 21.65 6.85 3.16
C ILE A 5 21.75 6.72 1.64
N GLU A 6 22.89 6.24 1.13
CA GLU A 6 23.09 5.89 -0.27
C GLU A 6 22.08 4.79 -0.70
N GLY A 7 20.97 5.23 -1.28
CA GLY A 7 20.29 4.64 -2.44
C GLY A 7 19.82 3.19 -2.44
N ARG A 8 20.01 2.39 -1.39
CA ARG A 8 19.35 1.09 -1.23
C ARG A 8 19.04 0.85 0.24
N ARG A 9 17.83 1.25 0.65
CA ARG A 9 17.24 0.74 1.89
C ARG A 9 17.04 -0.78 1.72
N LYS A 10 17.97 -1.58 2.25
CA LYS A 10 17.78 -3.02 2.42
C LYS A 10 16.80 -3.16 3.59
N VAL A 11 15.55 -3.52 3.30
CA VAL A 11 14.56 -3.83 4.33
C VAL A 11 14.95 -5.21 4.87
N ASP A 12 15.38 -5.28 6.13
CA ASP A 12 15.82 -6.52 6.79
C ASP A 12 14.65 -7.45 7.19
N SER A 13 13.39 -7.02 7.01
CA SER A 13 12.24 -7.92 7.10
C SER A 13 12.14 -8.75 5.82
N GLY A 14 12.38 -10.05 5.92
CA GLY A 14 12.40 -10.99 4.80
C GLY A 14 11.23 -10.84 3.82
N SER A 15 11.57 -10.97 2.53
CA SER A 15 10.70 -10.91 1.33
C SER A 15 10.56 -9.54 0.62
N PHE A 16 11.69 -8.82 0.47
CA PHE A 16 11.83 -7.66 -0.43
C PHE A 16 11.28 -7.86 -1.87
N PRO A 17 11.49 -9.02 -2.54
CA PRO A 17 11.05 -9.16 -3.93
C PRO A 17 9.54 -9.35 -4.06
N LEU A 18 8.87 -10.03 -3.12
CA LEU A 18 7.44 -10.34 -3.29
C LEU A 18 6.58 -9.10 -3.10
N TYR A 19 6.86 -8.29 -2.07
CA TYR A 19 6.10 -7.07 -1.80
C TYR A 19 6.21 -6.07 -2.95
N SER A 20 7.44 -5.77 -3.38
CA SER A 20 7.68 -4.85 -4.50
C SER A 20 7.04 -5.33 -5.80
N LEU A 21 7.07 -6.65 -6.05
CA LEU A 21 6.43 -7.27 -7.21
C LEU A 21 4.90 -7.20 -7.14
N CYS A 22 4.28 -7.47 -5.98
CA CYS A 22 2.84 -7.30 -5.78
C CYS A 22 2.38 -5.86 -6.03
N VAL A 23 3.14 -4.88 -5.54
CA VAL A 23 2.82 -3.46 -5.72
C VAL A 23 3.06 -3.02 -7.17
N ALA A 24 4.08 -3.55 -7.85
CA ALA A 24 4.33 -3.32 -9.27
C ALA A 24 3.17 -3.85 -10.13
N PHE A 25 2.74 -5.10 -9.90
CA PHE A 25 1.58 -5.66 -10.58
C PHE A 25 0.28 -4.93 -10.22
N GLY A 26 0.13 -4.50 -8.97
CA GLY A 26 -1.01 -3.67 -8.55
C GLY A 26 -1.06 -2.34 -9.30
N THR A 27 0.09 -1.69 -9.51
CA THR A 27 0.20 -0.46 -10.31
C THR A 27 -0.17 -0.71 -11.75
N LEU A 28 0.39 -1.75 -12.37
CA LEU A 28 0.08 -2.12 -13.75
C LEU A 28 -1.40 -2.45 -13.92
N ALA A 29 -1.98 -3.23 -13.00
CA ALA A 29 -3.39 -3.56 -13.02
C ALA A 29 -4.28 -2.32 -12.90
N SER A 30 -3.91 -1.35 -12.05
CA SER A 30 -4.66 -0.10 -11.90
C SER A 30 -4.61 0.75 -13.16
N ILE A 31 -3.46 0.81 -13.83
CA ILE A 31 -3.31 1.49 -15.14
C ILE A 31 -4.19 0.83 -16.19
N ILE A 32 -4.21 -0.50 -16.24
CA ILE A 32 -5.08 -1.24 -17.17
C ILE A 32 -6.56 -0.96 -16.85
N GLN A 33 -6.95 -0.93 -15.58
CA GLN A 33 -8.33 -0.64 -15.16
C GLN A 33 -8.77 0.79 -15.50
N LEU A 34 -7.85 1.76 -15.57
CA LEU A 34 -8.19 3.10 -16.07
C LEU A 34 -8.64 3.07 -17.54
N ALA A 35 -8.09 2.16 -18.35
CA ALA A 35 -8.45 2.02 -19.77
C ALA A 35 -9.62 1.05 -20.00
N ALA A 36 -9.68 -0.04 -19.23
CA ALA A 36 -10.64 -1.14 -19.42
C ALA A 36 -11.90 -1.03 -18.54
N GLY A 37 -11.90 -0.14 -17.55
CA GLY A 37 -12.98 -0.01 -16.57
C GLY A 37 -12.74 -0.84 -15.29
N ALA A 38 -13.60 -0.63 -14.30
CA ALA A 38 -13.51 -1.31 -13.01
C ALA A 38 -13.97 -2.77 -13.08
N PRO A 39 -13.53 -3.62 -12.15
CA PRO A 39 -13.99 -5.01 -12.05
C PRO A 39 -15.52 -5.10 -11.94
N GLU A 40 -16.10 -6.09 -12.63
CA GLU A 40 -17.57 -6.29 -12.66
C GLU A 40 -18.15 -6.46 -11.26
N SER A 41 -17.44 -7.12 -10.34
CA SER A 41 -17.86 -7.25 -8.94
C SER A 41 -18.07 -5.91 -8.24
N ILE A 42 -17.34 -4.86 -8.62
CA ILE A 42 -17.51 -3.50 -8.06
C ILE A 42 -18.61 -2.76 -8.81
N VAL A 43 -18.66 -2.89 -10.14
CA VAL A 43 -19.68 -2.21 -10.96
C VAL A 43 -21.10 -2.67 -10.61
N VAL A 44 -21.28 -3.95 -10.30
CA VAL A 44 -22.60 -4.53 -9.96
C VAL A 44 -23.01 -4.20 -8.52
N THR A 45 -22.04 -4.02 -7.60
CA THR A 45 -22.33 -3.84 -6.17
C THR A 45 -22.30 -2.38 -5.72
N THR A 46 -21.78 -1.46 -6.53
CA THR A 46 -21.58 -0.05 -6.15
C THR A 46 -21.96 0.92 -7.26
N SER A 47 -22.13 2.20 -6.91
CA SER A 47 -22.41 3.27 -7.88
C SER A 47 -21.21 3.56 -8.79
N GLY A 48 -21.46 3.98 -10.04
CA GLY A 48 -20.40 4.19 -11.04
C GLY A 48 -19.26 5.16 -10.65
N TRP A 49 -19.50 6.17 -9.82
CA TRP A 49 -18.42 7.06 -9.33
C TRP A 49 -17.48 6.34 -8.35
N PHE A 50 -18.01 5.38 -7.59
CA PHE A 50 -17.25 4.63 -6.58
C PHE A 50 -16.25 3.69 -7.25
N ALA A 51 -16.60 3.12 -8.41
CA ALA A 51 -15.69 2.34 -9.24
C ALA A 51 -14.41 3.12 -9.63
N TRP A 52 -14.56 4.40 -9.99
CA TRP A 52 -13.42 5.27 -10.31
C TRP A 52 -12.61 5.65 -9.06
N ALA A 53 -13.29 5.91 -7.94
CA ALA A 53 -12.63 6.14 -6.66
C ALA A 53 -11.79 4.93 -6.22
N PHE A 54 -12.30 3.72 -6.42
CA PHE A 54 -11.59 2.47 -6.14
C PHE A 54 -10.32 2.34 -6.98
N ILE A 55 -10.42 2.53 -8.31
CA ILE A 55 -9.25 2.47 -9.21
C ILE A 55 -8.22 3.53 -8.82
N GLY A 56 -8.67 4.75 -8.52
CA GLY A 56 -7.80 5.84 -8.08
C GLY A 56 -7.07 5.51 -6.78
N LEU A 57 -7.77 4.95 -5.80
CA LEU A 57 -7.19 4.55 -4.52
C LEU A 57 -6.15 3.44 -4.69
N GLN A 58 -6.44 2.45 -5.56
CA GLN A 58 -5.51 1.37 -5.87
C GLN A 58 -4.25 1.91 -6.55
N LEU A 59 -4.42 2.80 -7.54
CA LEU A 59 -3.31 3.42 -8.27
C LEU A 59 -2.44 4.30 -7.38
N ILE A 60 -3.06 5.18 -6.59
CA ILE A 60 -2.35 6.05 -5.64
C ILE A 60 -1.61 5.19 -4.64
N GLY A 61 -2.29 4.21 -4.05
CA GLY A 61 -1.70 3.33 -3.05
C GLY A 61 -0.48 2.58 -3.58
N SER A 62 -0.58 1.97 -4.76
CA SER A 62 0.51 1.20 -5.33
C SER A 62 1.66 2.07 -5.86
N ALA A 63 1.33 3.20 -6.51
CA ALA A 63 2.34 4.14 -7.00
C ALA A 63 3.12 4.80 -5.85
N SER A 64 2.44 5.17 -4.75
CA SER A 64 3.10 5.73 -3.56
C SER A 64 4.08 4.76 -2.93
N ILE A 65 3.71 3.48 -2.79
CA ILE A 65 4.64 2.47 -2.25
C ILE A 65 5.84 2.27 -3.20
N LEU A 66 5.63 2.18 -4.51
CA LEU A 66 6.74 2.08 -5.47
C LEU A 66 7.66 3.31 -5.39
N ALA A 67 7.07 4.49 -5.31
CA ALA A 67 7.83 5.73 -5.17
C ALA A 67 8.66 5.71 -3.88
N ALA A 68 8.06 5.31 -2.76
CA ALA A 68 8.77 5.19 -1.48
C ALA A 68 9.95 4.21 -1.54
N LEU A 69 9.82 3.12 -2.29
CA LEU A 69 10.85 2.07 -2.40
C LEU A 69 11.98 2.43 -3.38
N TYR A 70 11.67 3.11 -4.49
CA TYR A 70 12.62 3.29 -5.60
C TYR A 70 13.11 4.73 -5.80
N VAL A 71 12.43 5.75 -5.25
CA VAL A 71 12.88 7.14 -5.40
C VAL A 71 14.06 7.41 -4.47
N THR A 72 15.24 7.56 -5.05
CA THR A 72 16.53 7.75 -4.35
C THR A 72 16.66 9.10 -3.64
N ARG A 73 15.79 10.07 -3.96
CA ARG A 73 15.87 11.45 -3.45
C ARG A 73 15.02 11.71 -2.19
N LEU A 74 14.31 10.71 -1.68
CA LEU A 74 13.48 10.88 -0.49
C LEU A 74 14.32 10.69 0.78
N ASP A 75 14.17 11.61 1.73
CA ASP A 75 14.65 11.41 3.10
C ASP A 75 13.92 10.20 3.72
N LEU A 76 14.56 9.55 4.71
CA LEU A 76 14.04 8.31 5.29
C LEU A 76 12.63 8.48 5.87
N ASP A 77 12.38 9.60 6.55
CA ASP A 77 11.09 9.94 7.13
C ASP A 77 10.00 10.13 6.05
N ASP A 78 10.31 10.86 4.98
CA ASP A 78 9.39 11.09 3.86
C ASP A 78 9.09 9.79 3.10
N SER A 79 10.09 8.94 2.88
CA SER A 79 9.91 7.61 2.28
C SER A 79 8.98 6.74 3.13
N LEU A 80 9.18 6.70 4.45
CA LEU A 80 8.33 5.95 5.37
C LEU A 80 6.89 6.47 5.39
N LYS A 81 6.70 7.78 5.47
CA LYS A 81 5.36 8.41 5.41
C LYS A 81 4.66 8.10 4.10
N LEU A 82 5.37 8.18 2.97
CA LEU A 82 4.83 7.85 1.66
C LEU A 82 4.47 6.36 1.53
N GLU A 83 5.31 5.47 2.07
CA GLU A 83 5.02 4.03 2.14
C GLU A 83 3.76 3.76 2.99
N GLN A 84 3.60 4.47 4.11
CA GLN A 84 2.43 4.33 4.99
C GLN A 84 1.14 4.78 4.31
N VAL A 85 1.13 5.94 3.67
CA VAL A 85 -0.02 6.45 2.91
C VAL A 85 -0.41 5.45 1.82
N GLY A 86 0.60 4.93 1.11
CA GLY A 86 0.38 3.95 0.07
C GLY A 86 -0.20 2.63 0.60
N ALA A 87 0.34 2.13 1.71
CA ALA A 87 -0.11 0.89 2.36
C ALA A 87 -1.55 1.00 2.88
N LEU A 88 -1.92 2.12 3.52
CA LEU A 88 -3.28 2.35 4.01
C LEU A 88 -4.29 2.49 2.86
N SER A 89 -3.89 3.15 1.78
CA SER A 89 -4.74 3.29 0.59
C SER A 89 -5.01 1.93 -0.07
N LEU A 90 -3.96 1.13 -0.28
CA LEU A 90 -4.11 -0.22 -0.84
C LEU A 90 -4.86 -1.16 0.11
N LEU A 91 -4.69 -1.02 1.43
CA LEU A 91 -5.46 -1.79 2.41
C LEU A 91 -6.96 -1.51 2.28
N ALA A 92 -7.34 -0.23 2.17
CA ALA A 92 -8.73 0.17 1.97
C ALA A 92 -9.28 -0.34 0.61
N ALA A 93 -8.47 -0.33 -0.44
CA ALA A 93 -8.84 -0.94 -1.73
C ALA A 93 -9.06 -2.47 -1.57
N CYS A 94 -8.14 -3.18 -0.91
CA CYS A 94 -8.29 -4.62 -0.66
C CYS A 94 -9.59 -4.94 0.11
N ALA A 95 -9.86 -4.19 1.19
CA ALA A 95 -11.08 -4.36 1.98
C ALA A 95 -12.34 -4.12 1.15
N THR A 96 -12.34 -3.06 0.33
CA THR A 96 -13.45 -2.73 -0.56
C THR A 96 -13.70 -3.84 -1.59
N TYR A 97 -12.65 -4.34 -2.24
CA TYR A 97 -12.77 -5.42 -3.22
C TYR A 97 -13.31 -6.70 -2.58
N VAL A 98 -12.79 -7.09 -1.41
CA VAL A 98 -13.25 -8.29 -0.70
C VAL A 98 -14.71 -8.15 -0.28
N ALA A 99 -15.14 -6.98 0.20
CA ALA A 99 -16.53 -6.70 0.53
C ALA A 99 -17.45 -6.76 -0.69
N ALA A 100 -17.02 -6.20 -1.83
CA ALA A 100 -17.75 -6.26 -3.09
C ALA A 100 -17.91 -7.70 -3.57
N VAL A 101 -16.84 -8.51 -3.54
CA VAL A 101 -16.91 -9.94 -3.89
C VAL A 101 -17.85 -10.69 -2.96
N ALA A 102 -17.78 -10.43 -1.65
CA ALA A 102 -18.64 -11.12 -0.68
C ALA A 102 -20.13 -10.79 -0.90
N THR A 103 -20.42 -9.52 -1.21
CA THR A 103 -21.78 -9.06 -1.53
C THR A 103 -22.29 -9.69 -2.82
N ASN A 104 -21.44 -9.72 -3.87
CA ASN A 104 -21.79 -10.31 -5.17
C ASN A 104 -22.05 -11.82 -5.09
N ASN A 105 -21.30 -12.53 -4.25
CA ASN A 105 -21.45 -13.97 -4.07
C ASN A 105 -22.55 -14.36 -3.07
N GLY A 106 -23.14 -13.40 -2.36
CA GLY A 106 -24.07 -13.67 -1.26
C GLY A 106 -23.43 -14.42 -0.08
N GLY A 107 -22.12 -14.27 0.12
CA GLY A 107 -21.36 -15.07 1.08
C GLY A 107 -19.84 -14.87 0.95
N PRO A 108 -19.02 -15.62 1.70
CA PRO A 108 -17.57 -15.45 1.66
C PRO A 108 -16.97 -15.73 0.28
N PRO A 109 -15.77 -15.20 -0.03
CA PRO A 109 -15.12 -15.43 -1.32
C PRO A 109 -14.86 -16.92 -1.58
N THR A 110 -15.25 -17.39 -2.76
CA THR A 110 -15.07 -18.78 -3.19
C THR A 110 -13.84 -18.97 -4.09
N THR A 111 -13.27 -17.89 -4.62
CA THR A 111 -12.12 -17.94 -5.52
C THR A 111 -10.81 -17.76 -4.77
N PHE A 112 -9.79 -18.52 -5.18
CA PHE A 112 -8.45 -18.43 -4.60
C PHE A 112 -7.84 -17.03 -4.75
N ALA A 113 -8.12 -16.34 -5.86
CA ALA A 113 -7.62 -14.99 -6.13
C ALA A 113 -8.05 -13.98 -5.05
N THR A 114 -9.30 -14.03 -4.58
CA THR A 114 -9.75 -13.11 -3.52
C THR A 114 -9.06 -13.40 -2.19
N TRP A 115 -8.74 -14.66 -1.89
CA TRP A 115 -7.96 -15.00 -0.69
C TRP A 115 -6.53 -14.47 -0.74
N LEU A 116 -5.91 -14.41 -1.93
CA LEU A 116 -4.61 -13.72 -2.09
C LEU A 116 -4.73 -12.22 -1.81
N VAL A 117 -5.83 -11.58 -2.21
CA VAL A 117 -6.09 -10.16 -1.88
C VAL A 117 -6.28 -9.97 -0.37
N VAL A 118 -6.96 -10.90 0.31
CA VAL A 118 -7.08 -10.88 1.79
C VAL A 118 -5.71 -11.02 2.46
N ALA A 119 -4.89 -11.97 2.01
CA ALA A 119 -3.55 -12.18 2.55
C ALA A 119 -2.65 -10.94 2.33
N PHE A 120 -2.70 -10.36 1.14
CA PHE A 120 -1.97 -9.13 0.83
C PHE A 120 -2.47 -7.93 1.66
N GLY A 121 -3.78 -7.74 1.79
CA GLY A 121 -4.35 -6.73 2.67
C GLY A 121 -3.92 -6.91 4.12
N THR A 122 -3.92 -8.15 4.62
CA THR A 122 -3.44 -8.46 5.98
C THR A 122 -1.97 -8.07 6.15
N TYR A 123 -1.11 -8.40 5.18
CA TYR A 123 0.28 -7.99 5.16
C TYR A 123 0.44 -6.46 5.16
N LEU A 124 -0.34 -5.73 4.35
CA LEU A 124 -0.33 -4.25 4.33
C LEU A 124 -0.72 -3.66 5.69
N GLY A 125 -1.66 -4.28 6.39
CA GLY A 125 -2.02 -3.89 7.75
C GLY A 125 -0.85 -4.02 8.72
N PHE A 126 -0.15 -5.16 8.73
CA PHE A 126 1.06 -5.33 9.53
C PHE A 126 2.14 -4.32 9.16
N ARG A 127 2.35 -4.09 7.86
CA ARG A 127 3.35 -3.15 7.36
C ARG A 127 3.06 -1.71 7.78
N ALA A 128 1.79 -1.29 7.76
CA ALA A 128 1.40 0.04 8.20
C ALA A 128 1.64 0.26 9.71
N VAL A 129 1.49 -0.79 10.52
CA VAL A 129 1.81 -0.75 11.97
C VAL A 129 3.32 -0.69 12.20
N GLU A 130 4.08 -1.50 11.48
CA GLU A 130 5.56 -1.53 11.54
C GLU A 130 6.16 -0.16 11.14
N ILE A 131 5.68 0.44 10.06
CA ILE A 131 6.13 1.78 9.66
C ILE A 131 5.81 2.80 10.75
N ARG A 132 4.64 2.71 11.38
CA ARG A 132 4.25 3.63 12.46
C ARG A 132 5.14 3.48 13.70
N SER A 133 5.59 2.26 14.03
CA SER A 133 6.54 2.07 15.14
C SER A 133 7.89 2.68 14.80
N ILE A 134 8.41 2.45 13.59
CA ILE A 134 9.68 3.02 13.13
C ILE A 134 9.64 4.56 13.15
N LEU A 135 8.57 5.18 12.64
CA LEU A 135 8.40 6.63 12.65
C LEU A 135 8.38 7.20 14.08
N ARG A 136 7.75 6.50 15.03
CA ARG A 136 7.72 6.92 16.43
C ARG A 136 9.11 6.85 17.07
N GLU A 137 9.90 5.83 16.75
CA GLU A 137 11.27 5.68 17.23
C GLU A 137 12.18 6.80 16.69
N LEU A 138 12.04 7.16 15.41
CA LEU A 138 12.79 8.24 14.80
C LEU A 138 12.49 9.60 15.44
N LEU A 139 11.21 9.90 15.67
CA LEU A 139 10.80 11.14 16.37
C LEU A 139 11.40 11.21 17.79
N SER A 140 11.41 10.09 18.51
CA SER A 140 11.94 10.03 19.88
C SER A 140 13.46 10.26 19.94
N GLN A 141 14.18 9.89 18.88
CA GLN A 141 15.63 10.12 18.78
C GLN A 141 15.96 11.57 18.44
N GLU A 142 15.13 12.23 17.63
CA GLU A 142 15.27 13.64 17.28
C GLU A 142 15.07 14.54 18.51
N ASP A 143 14.03 14.28 19.31
CA ASP A 143 13.77 14.99 20.57
C ASP A 143 14.93 14.86 21.58
N GLN A 144 15.59 13.70 21.64
CA GLN A 144 16.75 13.49 22.51
C GLN A 144 17.99 14.23 22.03
N ALA A 145 18.17 14.39 20.72
CA ALA A 145 19.31 15.10 20.15
C ALA A 145 19.22 16.62 20.34
N ASP A 146 18.01 17.18 20.30
CA ASP A 146 17.77 18.63 20.52
C ASP A 146 17.75 19.02 22.01
N GLY A 147 17.48 18.07 22.92
CA GLY A 147 17.50 18.33 24.37
C GLY A 147 18.89 18.42 25.00
N ASP A 148 19.94 17.96 24.30
CA ASP A 148 21.34 17.94 24.76
C ASP A 148 22.18 19.13 24.24
N THR A 149 21.56 20.12 23.58
CA THR A 149 22.19 21.38 23.11
C THR A 149 21.71 22.60 23.88
#